data_AF-A0A484Z6R1-F1
#
_entry.id   AF-A0A484Z6R1-F1
#
_cell.length_a   1.000
_cell.length_b   1.000
_cell.length_c   1.000
_cell.angle_alpha   90.00
_cell.angle_beta   90.00
_cell.angle_gamma   90.00
#
_symmetry.space_group_name_H-M   'P 1'
#
loop_
_entity.id
_entity.type
_entity.pdbx_description
1 polymer ?
#
loop_
_entity_poly.entity_id
_entity_poly.type
_entity_poly.pdbx_seq_one_letter_code
_entity_poly.pdbx_strand_id
1 'polypeptide(L)'
;MSLFSILAKTKESDKWGAGNAEDLLAIIGRQGWTARHVVITGGEPCIHDLMPLTELLEKNGYSCQIETSGTHEVRCSHTTWVTVSPKVNMRGGYDVLSQALERADEIKHPVGRVRDIEALDELLATLTDEKTAHHCATAHQPERGCHAACASKPALRVTGVCLCKRIST
;
A
#
# COMPACT_ATOMS: atom_id res chain seq x y z
N MET A 1 -11.42 -19.43 -12.49
CA MET A 1 -10.44 -20.02 -13.44
C MET A 1 -9.37 -20.77 -12.66
N SER A 2 -8.55 -21.60 -13.31
CA SER A 2 -7.36 -22.16 -12.63
C SER A 2 -6.30 -21.07 -12.46
N LEU A 3 -5.44 -21.22 -11.45
CA LEU A 3 -4.32 -20.28 -11.23
C LEU A 3 -3.38 -20.24 -12.45
N PHE A 4 -3.19 -21.36 -13.14
CA PHE A 4 -2.42 -21.41 -14.38
C PHE A 4 -3.00 -20.49 -15.47
N SER A 5 -4.32 -20.46 -15.64
CA SER A 5 -4.97 -19.54 -16.58
C SER A 5 -4.81 -18.07 -16.16
N ILE A 6 -4.70 -17.77 -14.87
CA ILE A 6 -4.44 -16.41 -14.37
C ILE A 6 -3.00 -15.99 -14.68
N LEU A 7 -2.03 -16.88 -14.49
CA LEU A 7 -0.61 -16.61 -14.78
C LEU A 7 -0.34 -16.34 -16.27
N ALA A 8 -1.14 -16.92 -17.17
CA ALA A 8 -1.01 -16.73 -18.61
C ALA A 8 -1.69 -15.46 -19.14
N LYS A 9 -2.32 -14.63 -18.28
CA LYS A 9 -3.00 -13.40 -18.71
C LYS A 9 -1.98 -12.40 -19.27
N THR A 10 -2.25 -11.90 -20.48
CA THR A 10 -1.48 -10.82 -21.13
C THR A 10 -2.23 -9.48 -21.19
N LYS A 11 -3.50 -9.48 -20.80
CA LYS A 11 -4.37 -8.30 -20.72
C LYS A 11 -5.20 -8.33 -19.43
N GLU A 12 -5.55 -7.15 -18.96
CA GLU A 12 -6.47 -6.98 -17.83
C GLU A 12 -7.85 -7.59 -18.14
N SER A 13 -8.47 -8.17 -17.11
CA SER A 13 -9.83 -8.70 -17.14
C SER A 13 -10.31 -9.08 -15.74
N ASP A 14 -11.62 -9.12 -15.54
CA ASP A 14 -12.29 -9.45 -14.27
C ASP A 14 -12.22 -10.94 -13.88
N LYS A 15 -11.47 -11.74 -14.64
CA LYS A 15 -11.31 -13.17 -14.37
C LYS A 15 -10.35 -13.39 -13.22
N TRP A 16 -10.78 -14.18 -12.24
CA TRP A 16 -10.02 -14.58 -11.05
C TRP A 16 -9.90 -16.11 -10.93
N GLY A 17 -8.96 -16.57 -10.11
CA GLY A 17 -8.74 -17.98 -9.79
C GLY A 17 -8.58 -18.16 -8.29
N ALA A 18 -9.17 -19.21 -7.74
CA ALA A 18 -9.05 -19.53 -6.32
C ALA A 18 -7.67 -20.15 -6.05
N GLY A 19 -7.09 -19.82 -4.90
CA GLY A 19 -5.86 -20.42 -4.39
C GLY A 19 -5.70 -20.09 -2.90
N ASN A 20 -5.18 -21.04 -2.14
CA ASN A 20 -4.75 -20.80 -0.75
C ASN A 20 -3.26 -20.38 -0.72
N ALA A 21 -2.72 -20.18 0.49
CA ALA A 21 -1.34 -19.73 0.66
C ALA A 21 -0.32 -20.75 0.12
N GLU A 22 -0.57 -22.04 0.32
CA GLU A 22 0.26 -23.13 -0.14
C GLU A 22 0.29 -23.24 -1.67
N ASP A 23 -0.88 -23.05 -2.32
CA ASP A 23 -1.00 -23.02 -3.78
C ASP A 23 -0.14 -21.90 -4.37
N LEU A 24 -0.19 -20.71 -3.77
CA LEU A 24 0.59 -19.54 -4.20
C LEU A 24 2.09 -19.77 -4.02
N LEU A 25 2.52 -20.31 -2.88
CA LEU A 25 3.93 -20.65 -2.64
C LEU A 25 4.42 -21.70 -3.64
N ALA A 26 3.64 -22.74 -3.89
CA ALA A 26 3.97 -23.78 -4.86
C ALA A 26 4.10 -23.21 -6.29
N ILE A 27 3.25 -22.26 -6.66
CA ILE A 27 3.35 -21.55 -7.94
C ILE A 27 4.65 -20.75 -8.02
N ILE A 28 4.99 -19.97 -6.99
CA ILE A 28 6.23 -19.19 -6.98
C ILE A 28 7.44 -20.11 -7.20
N GLY A 29 7.48 -21.24 -6.49
CA GLY A 29 8.53 -22.25 -6.66
C GLY A 29 8.56 -22.86 -8.08
N ARG A 30 7.39 -23.22 -8.62
CA ARG A 30 7.28 -23.82 -9.97
C ARG A 30 7.67 -22.87 -11.09
N GLN A 31 7.37 -21.58 -10.94
CA GLN A 31 7.75 -20.56 -11.92
C GLN A 31 9.25 -20.23 -11.87
N GLY A 32 9.94 -20.59 -10.78
CA GLY A 32 11.38 -20.34 -10.62
C GLY A 32 11.71 -18.85 -10.49
N TRP A 33 10.79 -18.04 -9.96
CA TRP A 33 11.04 -16.61 -9.77
C TRP A 33 12.15 -16.37 -8.74
N THR A 34 13.06 -15.46 -9.09
CA THR A 34 14.24 -15.14 -8.26
C THR A 34 13.99 -13.98 -7.31
N ALA A 35 12.93 -13.20 -7.53
CA ALA A 35 12.52 -12.15 -6.61
C ALA A 35 12.24 -12.73 -5.22
N ARG A 36 12.59 -11.96 -4.18
CA ARG A 36 12.37 -12.30 -2.76
C ARG A 36 11.45 -11.30 -2.06
N HIS A 37 10.81 -10.45 -2.83
CA HIS A 37 9.86 -9.47 -2.35
C HIS A 37 8.53 -9.68 -3.05
N VAL A 38 7.47 -9.91 -2.28
CA VAL A 38 6.12 -10.17 -2.75
C VAL A 38 5.25 -8.97 -2.41
N VAL A 39 4.68 -8.34 -3.43
CA VAL A 39 3.71 -7.25 -3.26
C VAL A 39 2.31 -7.81 -3.41
N ILE A 40 1.53 -7.75 -2.34
CA ILE A 40 0.13 -8.13 -2.26
C ILE A 40 -0.71 -6.86 -2.47
N THR A 41 -1.49 -6.85 -3.54
CA THR A 41 -2.27 -5.71 -3.99
C THR A 41 -3.55 -6.21 -4.68
N GLY A 42 -4.22 -5.34 -5.43
CA GLY A 42 -5.37 -5.65 -6.28
C GLY A 42 -6.70 -5.47 -5.55
N GLY A 43 -7.70 -4.93 -6.26
CA GLY A 43 -8.98 -4.52 -5.65
C GLY A 43 -8.73 -3.74 -4.35
N GLU A 44 -9.26 -4.26 -3.25
CA GLU A 44 -8.82 -3.96 -1.89
C GLU A 44 -8.34 -5.27 -1.25
N PRO A 45 -7.03 -5.49 -1.01
CA PRO A 45 -6.55 -6.78 -0.53
C PRO A 45 -6.94 -7.05 0.94
N CYS A 46 -7.11 -6.02 1.76
CA CYS A 46 -7.45 -6.16 3.18
C CYS A 46 -8.91 -6.53 3.45
N ILE A 47 -9.73 -6.76 2.41
CA ILE A 47 -10.99 -7.51 2.58
C ILE A 47 -10.73 -8.96 3.00
N HIS A 48 -9.54 -9.48 2.71
CA HIS A 48 -9.11 -10.82 3.07
C HIS A 48 -8.25 -10.80 4.35
N ASP A 49 -8.18 -11.95 5.04
CA ASP A 49 -7.17 -12.18 6.06
C ASP A 49 -5.87 -12.60 5.37
N LEU A 50 -4.85 -11.76 5.44
CA LEU A 50 -3.57 -11.98 4.76
C LEU A 50 -2.51 -12.57 5.70
N MET A 51 -2.83 -12.79 6.98
CA MET A 51 -1.91 -13.36 7.95
C MET A 51 -1.39 -14.75 7.52
N PRO A 52 -2.22 -15.71 7.06
CA PRO A 52 -1.71 -17.02 6.64
C PRO A 52 -0.73 -16.94 5.47
N LEU A 53 -1.01 -16.06 4.50
CA LEU A 53 -0.17 -15.88 3.32
C LEU A 53 1.18 -15.22 3.68
N THR A 54 1.11 -14.11 4.40
CA THR A 54 2.30 -13.32 4.76
C THR A 54 3.25 -14.11 5.65
N GLU A 55 2.74 -14.80 6.67
CA GLU A 55 3.57 -15.66 7.51
C GLU A 55 4.21 -16.82 6.74
N LEU A 56 3.45 -17.47 5.84
CA LEU A 56 3.97 -18.59 5.07
C LEU A 56 5.10 -18.14 4.13
N LEU A 57 4.92 -17.02 3.44
CA LEU A 57 5.94 -16.45 2.57
C LEU A 57 7.20 -16.06 3.34
N GLU A 58 7.05 -15.41 4.49
CA GLU A 58 8.19 -15.01 5.32
C GLU A 58 8.96 -16.19 5.89
N LYS A 59 8.26 -17.23 6.36
CA LYS A 59 8.87 -18.52 6.78
C LYS A 59 9.68 -19.17 5.65
N ASN A 60 9.38 -18.85 4.38
CA ASN A 60 10.08 -19.35 3.19
C ASN A 60 11.08 -18.33 2.60
N GLY A 61 11.47 -17.31 3.36
CA GLY A 61 12.55 -16.39 2.99
C GLY A 61 12.13 -15.26 2.03
N TYR A 62 10.83 -14.98 1.92
CA TYR A 62 10.33 -13.80 1.22
C TYR A 62 10.09 -12.65 2.19
N SER A 63 10.17 -11.43 1.69
CA SER A 63 9.61 -10.24 2.33
C SER A 63 8.27 -9.92 1.70
N CYS A 64 7.33 -9.42 2.50
CA CYS A 64 5.98 -9.09 2.05
C CYS A 64 5.76 -7.58 2.10
N GLN A 65 5.03 -7.06 1.10
CA GLN A 65 4.44 -5.72 1.11
C GLN A 65 2.96 -5.81 0.81
N ILE A 66 2.14 -5.00 1.48
CA ILE A 66 0.71 -4.82 1.17
C ILE A 66 0.50 -3.39 0.69
N GLU A 67 -0.19 -3.23 -0.45
CA GLU A 67 -0.73 -1.94 -0.89
C GLU A 67 -2.26 -1.93 -0.69
N THR A 68 -2.75 -1.09 0.22
CA THR A 68 -4.18 -1.04 0.61
C THR A 68 -4.72 0.39 0.58
N SER A 69 -6.05 0.56 0.46
CA SER A 69 -6.70 1.86 0.68
C SER A 69 -6.76 2.29 2.15
N GLY A 70 -6.59 1.33 3.08
CA GLY A 70 -6.77 1.54 4.51
C GLY A 70 -8.23 1.59 4.97
N THR A 71 -9.18 1.20 4.12
CA THR A 71 -10.62 1.16 4.45
C THR A 71 -11.04 -0.13 5.17
N HIS A 72 -10.14 -1.09 5.29
CA HIS A 72 -10.37 -2.39 5.92
C HIS A 72 -9.22 -2.73 6.87
N GLU A 73 -9.50 -3.57 7.85
CA GLU A 73 -8.51 -3.97 8.86
C GLU A 73 -7.32 -4.69 8.22
N VAL A 74 -6.12 -4.18 8.50
CA VAL A 74 -4.88 -4.73 7.97
C VAL A 74 -4.42 -5.91 8.84
N ARG A 75 -4.82 -7.12 8.44
CA ARG A 75 -4.45 -8.39 9.09
C ARG A 75 -3.33 -9.07 8.31
N CYS A 76 -2.10 -8.95 8.81
CA CYS A 76 -0.90 -9.51 8.21
C CYS A 76 0.15 -9.79 9.29
N SER A 77 1.24 -10.47 8.93
CA SER A 77 2.38 -10.64 9.82
C SER A 77 2.99 -9.29 10.22
N HIS A 78 3.69 -9.28 11.36
CA HIS A 78 4.27 -8.07 11.91
C HIS A 78 5.37 -7.46 11.03
N THR A 79 6.11 -8.30 10.30
CA THR A 79 7.23 -7.87 9.44
C THR A 79 6.81 -7.44 8.04
N THR A 80 5.54 -7.62 7.67
CA THR A 80 5.02 -7.18 6.38
C THR A 80 5.06 -5.65 6.29
N TRP A 81 5.59 -5.10 5.21
CA TRP A 81 5.55 -3.66 4.95
C TRP A 81 4.17 -3.23 4.47
N VAL A 82 3.52 -2.30 5.15
CA VAL A 82 2.17 -1.85 4.79
C VAL A 82 2.21 -0.44 4.20
N THR A 83 1.85 -0.32 2.92
CA THR A 83 1.65 0.95 2.22
C THR A 83 0.16 1.26 2.15
N VAL A 84 -0.30 2.23 2.94
CA VAL A 84 -1.68 2.74 2.89
C VAL A 84 -1.75 3.87 1.88
N SER A 85 -2.69 3.81 0.94
CA SER A 85 -2.99 4.89 0.00
C SER A 85 -4.41 5.43 0.25
N PRO A 86 -4.57 6.37 1.21
CA PRO A 86 -5.88 6.81 1.70
C PRO A 86 -6.78 7.27 0.57
N LYS A 87 -7.97 6.68 0.48
CA LYS A 87 -8.98 7.04 -0.53
C LYS A 87 -9.97 8.05 0.03
N VAL A 88 -9.46 9.23 0.41
CA VAL A 88 -10.27 10.31 1.01
C VAL A 88 -11.29 10.82 -0.02
N ASN A 89 -12.57 10.94 0.37
CA ASN A 89 -13.67 11.46 -0.45
C ASN A 89 -13.90 10.73 -1.80
N MET A 90 -13.56 9.45 -1.89
CA MET A 90 -13.89 8.63 -3.05
C MET A 90 -15.36 8.20 -3.04
N ARG A 91 -15.95 7.99 -4.23
CA ARG A 91 -17.38 7.62 -4.44
C ARG A 91 -17.87 6.40 -3.63
N GLY A 92 -16.97 5.59 -3.08
CA GLY A 92 -17.30 4.41 -2.27
C GLY A 92 -17.74 4.70 -0.83
N GLY A 93 -17.48 5.90 -0.30
CA GLY A 93 -17.99 6.34 1.02
C GLY A 93 -17.42 5.57 2.23
N TYR A 94 -16.36 4.79 2.05
CA TYR A 94 -15.68 4.12 3.16
C TYR A 94 -14.67 5.05 3.82
N ASP A 95 -14.71 5.11 5.14
CA ASP A 95 -13.73 5.84 5.93
C ASP A 95 -12.41 5.06 6.01
N VAL A 96 -11.32 5.80 6.13
CA VAL A 96 -10.01 5.22 6.40
C VAL A 96 -9.96 4.86 7.88
N LEU A 97 -9.59 3.62 8.19
CA LEU A 97 -9.54 3.13 9.57
C LEU A 97 -8.27 3.62 10.26
N SER A 98 -8.39 4.09 11.50
CA SER A 98 -7.23 4.43 12.35
C SER A 98 -6.28 3.24 12.48
N GLN A 99 -6.82 2.01 12.65
CA GLN A 99 -6.03 0.79 12.69
C GLN A 99 -5.12 0.61 11.47
N ALA A 100 -5.61 0.93 10.28
CA ALA A 100 -4.83 0.79 9.06
C ALA A 100 -3.73 1.86 8.98
N LEU A 101 -4.02 3.09 9.40
CA LEU A 101 -3.06 4.19 9.42
C LEU A 101 -1.95 3.97 10.45
N GLU A 102 -2.29 3.54 11.67
CA GLU A 102 -1.34 3.17 12.71
C GLU A 102 -0.51 1.95 12.30
N ARG A 103 -1.11 0.98 11.61
CA ARG A 103 -0.40 -0.18 11.07
C ARG A 103 0.56 0.21 9.94
N ALA A 104 0.31 1.30 9.21
CA ALA A 104 1.07 1.67 8.03
C ALA A 104 2.57 1.84 8.34
N ASP A 105 3.40 1.30 7.46
CA ASP A 105 4.84 1.60 7.42
C ASP A 105 5.11 2.70 6.39
N GLU A 106 4.20 2.85 5.41
CA GLU A 106 4.19 3.92 4.43
C GLU A 106 2.77 4.47 4.20
N ILE A 107 2.61 5.79 4.09
CA ILE A 107 1.37 6.42 3.63
C ILE A 107 1.62 7.08 2.28
N LYS A 108 1.04 6.53 1.21
CA LYS A 108 1.19 6.97 -0.18
C LYS A 108 -0.02 7.77 -0.66
N HIS A 109 0.04 9.11 -0.64
CA HIS A 109 -1.09 9.98 -0.97
C HIS A 109 -0.97 10.61 -2.37
N PRO A 110 -1.90 10.36 -3.30
CA PRO A 110 -1.91 11.04 -4.60
C PRO A 110 -2.20 12.54 -4.44
N VAL A 111 -1.39 13.40 -5.06
CA VAL A 111 -1.56 14.87 -5.00
C VAL A 111 -1.68 15.46 -6.40
N GLY A 112 -2.79 16.13 -6.67
CA GLY A 112 -2.98 16.97 -7.86
C GLY A 112 -3.15 18.46 -7.54
N ARG A 113 -3.69 18.78 -6.35
CA ARG A 113 -4.02 20.13 -5.88
C ARG A 113 -3.60 20.34 -4.43
N VAL A 114 -3.53 21.61 -4.00
CA VAL A 114 -3.18 21.99 -2.61
C VAL A 114 -4.13 21.35 -1.59
N ARG A 115 -5.43 21.30 -1.89
CA ARG A 115 -6.43 20.64 -1.03
C ARG A 115 -6.15 19.17 -0.74
N ASP A 116 -5.45 18.47 -1.65
CA ASP A 116 -5.11 17.06 -1.44
C ASP A 116 -4.00 16.96 -0.37
N ILE A 117 -3.10 17.95 -0.34
CA ILE A 117 -2.09 18.09 0.71
C ILE A 117 -2.73 18.47 2.06
N GLU A 118 -3.75 19.32 2.05
CA GLU A 118 -4.51 19.68 3.27
C GLU A 118 -5.26 18.47 3.82
N ALA A 119 -5.93 17.70 2.97
CA ALA A 119 -6.60 16.45 3.36
C ALA A 119 -5.61 15.42 3.94
N LEU A 120 -4.38 15.37 3.40
CA LEU A 120 -3.33 14.55 3.98
C LEU A 120 -2.91 15.04 5.37
N ASP A 121 -2.71 16.35 5.55
CA ASP A 121 -2.37 16.91 6.88
C ASP A 121 -3.44 16.60 7.93
N GLU A 122 -4.71 16.79 7.58
CA GLU A 122 -5.84 16.47 8.47
C GLU A 122 -5.85 15.01 8.87
N LEU A 123 -5.58 14.11 7.91
CA LEU A 123 -5.49 12.68 8.17
C LEU A 123 -4.29 12.36 9.08
N LEU A 124 -3.12 12.95 8.82
CA LEU A 124 -1.92 12.71 9.62
C LEU A 124 -2.05 13.29 11.04
N ALA A 125 -2.82 14.36 11.23
CA ALA A 125 -3.08 14.92 12.55
C ALA A 125 -3.90 13.97 13.46
N THR A 126 -4.54 12.93 12.89
CA THR A 126 -5.23 11.89 13.68
C THR A 126 -4.28 10.84 14.28
N LEU A 127 -3.05 10.74 13.77
CA LEU A 127 -2.05 9.82 14.29
C LEU A 127 -1.44 10.38 15.57
N THR A 128 -1.45 9.56 16.62
CA THR A 128 -0.96 9.93 17.96
C THR A 128 0.26 9.12 18.39
N ASP A 129 0.67 8.15 17.57
CA ASP A 129 1.75 7.23 17.85
C ASP A 129 3.11 7.80 17.42
N GLU A 130 4.15 7.42 18.17
CA GLU A 130 5.54 7.78 17.86
C GLU A 130 6.13 6.92 16.72
N LYS A 131 5.32 6.06 16.08
CA LYS A 131 5.78 5.18 15.02
C LYS A 131 6.21 6.02 13.81
N THR A 132 7.46 5.80 13.39
CA THR A 132 7.97 6.35 12.14
C THR A 132 7.30 5.69 10.94
N ALA A 133 6.16 6.22 10.50
CA ALA A 133 5.63 5.91 9.18
C ALA A 133 6.36 6.75 8.10
N HIS A 134 6.56 6.14 6.94
CA HIS A 134 7.12 6.81 5.78
C HIS A 134 6.01 7.48 4.97
N HIS A 135 5.92 8.80 4.97
CA HIS A 135 4.89 9.47 4.18
C HIS A 135 5.43 9.80 2.79
N CYS A 136 4.71 9.34 1.76
CA CYS A 136 5.00 9.59 0.36
C CYS A 136 3.82 10.29 -0.32
N ALA A 137 3.98 11.50 -0.85
CA ALA A 137 2.97 12.05 -1.77
C ALA A 137 3.34 11.71 -3.22
N THR A 138 2.41 11.17 -4.01
CA THR A 138 2.65 10.87 -5.43
C THR A 138 1.96 11.93 -6.27
N ALA A 139 2.72 12.78 -6.94
CA ALA A 139 2.16 13.86 -7.74
C ALA A 139 1.99 13.44 -9.20
N HIS A 140 0.75 13.34 -9.68
CA HIS A 140 0.46 13.03 -11.08
C HIS A 140 -0.11 14.28 -11.76
N GLN A 141 0.72 14.97 -12.56
CA GLN A 141 0.38 16.24 -13.23
C GLN A 141 -0.13 17.36 -12.28
N PRO A 142 0.62 17.72 -11.23
CA PRO A 142 0.14 18.70 -10.26
C PRO A 142 0.07 20.13 -10.83
N GLU A 143 -0.90 20.91 -10.38
CA GLU A 143 -1.01 22.34 -10.69
C GLU A 143 0.25 23.12 -10.25
N ARG A 144 0.57 24.24 -10.92
CA ARG A 144 1.71 25.11 -10.54
C ARG A 144 1.57 25.51 -9.07
N GLY A 145 2.57 25.18 -8.25
CA GLY A 145 2.60 25.50 -6.82
C GLY A 145 2.47 24.31 -5.88
N CYS A 146 1.91 23.17 -6.30
CA CYS A 146 1.80 21.99 -5.43
C CYS A 146 3.16 21.41 -5.05
N HIS A 147 4.13 21.41 -5.97
CA HIS A 147 5.51 21.01 -5.66
C HIS A 147 6.13 21.90 -4.58
N ALA A 148 5.90 23.22 -4.64
CA ALA A 148 6.42 24.16 -3.65
C ALA A 148 5.71 24.01 -2.30
N ALA A 149 4.38 23.84 -2.30
CA ALA A 149 3.59 23.60 -1.08
C ALA A 149 3.99 22.30 -0.38
N CYS A 150 4.17 21.21 -1.14
CA CYS A 150 4.70 19.96 -0.60
C CYS A 150 6.15 20.11 -0.10
N ALA A 151 7.02 20.83 -0.84
CA ALA A 151 8.41 21.05 -0.46
C ALA A 151 8.57 21.95 0.78
N SER A 152 7.63 22.88 1.01
CA SER A 152 7.65 23.79 2.15
C SER A 152 7.22 23.15 3.46
N LYS A 153 6.65 21.94 3.42
CA LYS A 153 6.20 21.23 4.62
C LYS A 153 7.35 20.41 5.21
N PRO A 154 7.79 20.67 6.45
CA PRO A 154 8.93 19.97 7.06
C PRO A 154 8.71 18.46 7.25
N ALA A 155 7.45 18.00 7.18
CA ALA A 155 7.05 16.59 7.23
C ALA A 155 7.15 15.84 5.89
N LEU A 156 7.37 16.54 4.77
CA LEU A 156 7.32 16.00 3.41
C LEU A 156 8.69 16.17 2.72
N ARG A 157 9.19 15.16 1.99
CA ARG A 157 10.43 15.27 1.19
C ARG A 157 10.12 15.09 -0.28
N VAL A 158 10.77 15.87 -1.16
CA VAL A 158 10.61 15.81 -2.62
C VAL A 158 11.69 14.93 -3.24
N THR A 159 11.28 13.83 -3.89
CA THR A 159 12.16 12.92 -4.62
C THR A 159 11.59 12.66 -6.01
N GLY A 160 11.73 13.63 -6.94
CA GLY A 160 11.44 13.47 -8.37
C GLY A 160 10.16 12.70 -8.71
N VAL A 161 9.05 13.41 -8.93
CA VAL A 161 7.70 12.85 -9.25
C VAL A 161 7.04 12.04 -8.12
N CYS A 162 7.80 11.60 -7.11
CA CYS A 162 7.32 11.03 -5.85
C CYS A 162 7.88 11.84 -4.66
N LEU A 163 7.22 11.82 -3.52
CA LEU A 163 7.47 12.78 -2.44
C LEU A 163 7.61 12.03 -1.10
N CYS A 164 8.69 11.27 -0.88
CA CYS A 164 8.87 10.32 0.24
C CYS A 164 9.73 10.88 1.41
N LYS A 165 9.33 10.69 2.68
CA LYS A 165 10.15 10.93 3.91
C LYS A 165 10.16 9.72 4.85
N ARG A 166 11.26 9.53 5.62
CA ARG A 166 11.36 8.74 6.87
C ARG A 166 11.41 9.72 8.05
N ILE A 167 10.58 9.58 9.07
CA ILE A 167 10.64 10.40 10.31
C ILE A 167 11.55 9.73 11.34
N SER A 168 12.86 10.02 11.34
CA SER A 168 13.64 9.80 12.56
C SER A 168 13.33 10.94 13.53
N THR A 169 12.87 10.61 14.74
CA THR A 169 12.99 11.48 15.90
C THR A 169 14.45 11.78 16.20
#